data_AF-A0A0G0KX15-F1
#
_entry.id   AF-A0A0G0KX15-F1
#
_cell.length_a   1.000
_cell.length_b   1.000
_cell.length_c   1.000
_cell.angle_alpha   90.00
_cell.angle_beta   90.00
_cell.angle_gamma   90.00
#
_symmetry.space_group_name_H-M   'P 1'
#
loop_
_entity.id
_entity.type
_entity.pdbx_description
1 polymer ?
#
loop_
_entity_poly.entity_id
_entity_poly.type
_entity_poly.pdbx_seq_one_letter_code
_entity_poly.pdbx_strand_id
1 'polypeptide(L)'
;MIVDKSEAFGMVLVEGMACKKPVIASNLAGVRSVVEDGVNGILVEPKNEQELAFALEKILSDDELANTMGEAGLKKVQKRYEWEVVGERLGELFENEFKVKN
;
A
#
# COMPACT_ATOMS: atom_id res chain seq x y z
N MET A 1 -1.97 2.78 -11.11
CA MET A 1 -1.30 3.89 -11.80
C MET A 1 -1.97 5.20 -11.38
N ILE A 2 -1.30 5.98 -10.53
CA ILE A 2 -1.66 7.34 -10.10
C ILE A 2 -0.40 8.15 -10.37
N VAL A 3 -0.45 9.17 -11.24
CA VAL A 3 0.79 9.74 -11.83
C VAL A 3 0.93 11.26 -11.70
N ASP A 4 -0.06 12.03 -11.20
CA ASP A 4 0.13 13.50 -11.17
C ASP A 4 -0.62 14.30 -10.09
N LYS A 5 -1.36 13.68 -9.16
CA LYS A 5 -2.15 14.38 -8.12
C LYS A 5 -1.79 13.92 -6.73
N SER A 6 -1.95 14.83 -5.77
CA SER A 6 -1.83 14.54 -4.35
C SER A 6 -2.70 13.34 -4.00
N GLU A 7 -2.08 12.27 -3.53
CA GLU A 7 -2.76 11.08 -3.02
C GLU A 7 -2.56 11.04 -1.51
N ALA A 8 -3.67 11.01 -0.78
CA ALA A 8 -3.64 11.05 0.68
C ALA A 8 -3.29 9.67 1.26
N PHE A 9 -3.67 8.59 0.58
CA PHE A 9 -3.48 7.23 1.10
C PHE A 9 -3.28 6.19 -0.02
N GLY A 10 -4.14 6.18 -1.03
CA GLY A 10 -4.11 5.22 -2.13
C GLY A 10 -4.89 3.94 -1.83
N MET A 11 -6.21 4.06 -1.68
CA MET A 11 -7.11 2.90 -1.45
C MET A 11 -6.98 1.82 -2.54
N VAL A 12 -6.82 2.23 -3.80
CA VAL A 12 -6.61 1.30 -4.93
C VAL A 12 -5.32 0.47 -4.76
N LEU A 13 -4.32 1.00 -4.05
CA LEU A 13 -3.09 0.24 -3.74
C LEU A 13 -3.40 -0.88 -2.75
N VAL A 14 -4.22 -0.61 -1.74
CA VAL A 14 -4.68 -1.61 -0.76
C VAL A 14 -5.51 -2.70 -1.45
N GLU A 15 -6.41 -2.34 -2.38
CA GLU A 15 -7.20 -3.28 -3.17
C GLU A 15 -6.31 -4.17 -4.07
N GLY A 16 -5.31 -3.58 -4.72
CA GLY A 16 -4.31 -4.31 -5.50
C GLY A 16 -3.51 -5.30 -4.66
N MET A 17 -3.06 -4.87 -3.48
CA MET A 17 -2.36 -5.72 -2.51
C MET A 17 -3.26 -6.85 -1.99
N ALA A 18 -4.55 -6.59 -1.74
CA ALA A 18 -5.52 -7.60 -1.33
C ALA A 18 -5.70 -8.69 -2.40
N CYS A 19 -5.55 -8.33 -3.67
CA CYS A 19 -5.56 -9.26 -4.80
C CYS A 19 -4.22 -10.00 -5.00
N LYS A 20 -3.28 -9.92 -4.05
CA LYS A 20 -1.90 -10.45 -4.16
C LYS A 20 -1.14 -9.93 -5.37
N LYS A 21 -1.37 -8.68 -5.78
CA LYS A 21 -0.65 -8.07 -6.89
C LYS A 21 0.43 -7.12 -6.36
N PRO A 22 1.65 -7.15 -6.94
CA PRO A 22 2.61 -6.11 -6.64
C PRO A 22 2.09 -4.77 -7.17
N VAL A 23 2.37 -3.69 -6.46
CA VAL A 23 1.92 -2.34 -6.86
C VAL A 23 3.12 -1.47 -7.24
N ILE A 24 2.95 -0.66 -8.29
CA ILE A 24 3.86 0.44 -8.61
C ILE A 24 3.11 1.74 -8.39
N ALA A 25 3.69 2.65 -7.62
CA ALA A 25 3.05 3.91 -7.25
C ALA A 25 4.05 5.07 -7.20
N SER A 26 3.57 6.30 -7.37
CA SER A 26 4.42 7.48 -7.24
C SER A 26 4.88 7.68 -5.80
N ASN A 27 6.12 8.16 -5.63
CA ASN A 27 6.76 8.42 -4.34
C ASN A 27 6.18 9.65 -3.62
N LEU A 28 4.92 9.57 -3.21
CA LEU A 28 4.18 10.63 -2.54
C LEU A 28 4.05 10.33 -1.04
N ALA A 29 3.90 11.39 -0.23
CA ALA A 29 3.86 11.26 1.23
C ALA A 29 2.75 10.31 1.74
N GLY A 30 1.52 10.43 1.20
CA GLY A 30 0.41 9.55 1.56
C GLY A 30 0.62 8.11 1.10
N VAL A 31 1.19 7.93 -0.10
CA VAL A 31 1.47 6.61 -0.68
C VAL A 31 2.51 5.84 0.13
N ARG A 32 3.55 6.51 0.66
CA ARG A 32 4.57 5.89 1.53
C ARG A 32 4.01 5.29 2.82
N SER A 33 2.80 5.64 3.22
CA SER A 33 2.12 4.99 4.35
C SER A 33 1.63 3.58 4.01
N VAL A 34 1.32 3.34 2.73
CA VAL A 34 0.77 2.07 2.20
C VAL A 34 1.84 1.24 1.51
N VAL A 35 2.72 1.84 0.72
CA VAL A 35 3.76 1.13 -0.03
C VAL A 35 5.11 1.22 0.67
N GLU A 36 5.74 0.07 0.87
CA GLU A 36 7.12 -0.05 1.33
C GLU A 36 7.97 -0.50 0.14
N ASP A 37 8.83 0.40 -0.32
CA ASP A 37 9.60 0.24 -1.55
C ASP A 37 10.50 -0.99 -1.50
N GLY A 38 10.45 -1.79 -2.58
CA GLY A 38 11.17 -3.05 -2.68
C GLY A 38 10.56 -4.23 -1.90
N VAL A 39 9.54 -3.99 -1.06
CA VAL A 39 8.95 -5.02 -0.19
C VAL A 39 7.58 -5.47 -0.69
N ASN A 40 6.61 -4.55 -0.75
CA ASN A 40 5.24 -4.84 -1.21
C ASN A 40 4.86 -4.06 -2.47
N GLY A 41 5.84 -3.38 -3.07
CA GLY A 41 5.67 -2.62 -4.29
C GLY A 41 6.96 -1.86 -4.63
N ILE A 42 6.88 -1.04 -5.68
CA ILE A 42 7.96 -0.17 -6.13
C ILE A 42 7.45 1.28 -6.13
N LEU A 43 8.25 2.18 -5.55
CA LEU A 43 8.02 3.62 -5.62
C LEU A 43 8.82 4.22 -6.77
N VAL A 44 8.17 5.08 -7.56
CA VAL A 44 8.79 5.80 -8.67
C VAL A 44 8.60 7.30 -8.50
N GLU A 45 9.54 8.12 -8.92
CA GLU A 45 9.39 9.57 -8.83
C GLU A 45 8.25 10.07 -9.72
N PRO A 46 7.42 11.03 -9.25
CA PRO A 46 6.34 11.59 -10.05
C PRO A 46 6.87 12.16 -11.37
N LYS A 47 6.18 11.87 -12.48
CA LYS A 47 6.55 12.29 -13.85
C LYS A 47 7.89 11.71 -14.36
N ASN A 48 8.46 10.72 -13.68
CA ASN A 48 9.61 9.98 -14.18
C ASN A 48 9.16 8.75 -14.97
N GLU A 49 8.99 8.93 -16.27
CA GLU A 49 8.54 7.87 -17.18
C GLU A 49 9.56 6.72 -17.28
N GLN A 50 10.85 7.06 -17.19
CA GLN A 50 11.93 6.06 -17.26
C GLN A 50 11.86 5.13 -16.05
N GLU A 51 11.77 5.66 -14.83
CA GLU A 51 11.63 4.84 -13.62
C GLU A 51 10.37 3.97 -13.64
N LEU A 52 9.25 4.51 -14.13
CA LEU A 52 8.03 3.72 -14.30
C LEU A 52 8.23 2.56 -15.28
N ALA A 53 8.87 2.81 -16.42
CA ALA A 53 9.16 1.77 -17.40
C ALA A 53 10.07 0.68 -16.82
N PHE A 54 11.15 1.07 -16.12
CA PHE A 54 12.04 0.11 -15.46
C PHE A 54 11.33 -0.71 -14.38
N ALA A 55 10.48 -0.08 -13.56
CA ALA A 55 9.71 -0.78 -12.54
C ALA A 55 8.73 -1.80 -13.15
N LEU A 56 8.06 -1.43 -14.25
CA LEU A 56 7.18 -2.34 -14.98
C LEU A 56 7.95 -3.51 -15.57
N GLU A 57 9.06 -3.25 -16.27
CA GLU A 57 9.90 -4.29 -16.86
C GLU A 57 10.41 -5.26 -15.77
N LYS A 58 10.90 -4.74 -14.65
CA LYS A 58 11.38 -5.54 -13.52
C LYS A 58 10.31 -6.51 -13.02
N ILE A 59 9.10 -6.03 -12.76
CA ILE A 59 7.98 -6.88 -12.28
C ILE A 59 7.52 -7.89 -13.34
N LEU A 60 7.49 -7.50 -14.63
CA LEU A 60 7.04 -8.38 -15.70
C LEU A 60 8.08 -9.43 -16.10
N SER A 61 9.36 -9.19 -15.81
CA SER A 61 10.47 -10.08 -16.13
C SER A 61 10.82 -11.08 -15.01
N ASP A 62 10.32 -10.87 -13.80
CA ASP A 62 10.66 -11.64 -12.60
C ASP A 62 9.39 -12.03 -11.83
N ASP A 63 8.85 -13.21 -12.16
CA ASP A 63 7.64 -13.77 -11.53
C ASP A 63 7.84 -14.04 -10.03
N GLU A 64 9.05 -14.42 -9.59
CA GLU A 64 9.33 -14.70 -8.18
C GLU A 64 9.27 -13.40 -7.37
N LEU A 65 9.86 -12.33 -7.87
CA LEU A 65 9.77 -11.00 -7.28
C LEU A 65 8.32 -10.52 -7.22
N ALA A 66 7.58 -10.64 -8.33
CA ALA A 66 6.19 -10.22 -8.41
C ALA A 66 5.31 -10.94 -7.37
N ASN A 67 5.47 -12.26 -7.24
CA ASN A 67 4.76 -13.07 -6.25
C ASN A 67 5.17 -12.71 -4.82
N THR A 68 6.47 -12.53 -4.56
CA THR A 68 6.99 -12.17 -3.25
C THR A 68 6.41 -10.83 -2.78
N MET A 69 6.43 -9.82 -3.66
CA MET A 69 5.84 -8.50 -3.38
C MET A 69 4.32 -8.57 -3.19
N GLY A 70 3.62 -9.35 -4.02
CA GLY A 70 2.18 -9.56 -3.89
C GLY A 70 1.77 -10.20 -2.56
N GLU A 71 2.49 -11.23 -2.11
CA GLU A 71 2.28 -11.87 -0.81
C GLU A 71 2.62 -10.94 0.36
N ALA A 72 3.68 -10.14 0.24
CA ALA A 72 3.99 -9.11 1.24
C ALA A 72 2.89 -8.04 1.34
N GLY A 73 2.34 -7.62 0.20
CA GLY A 73 1.19 -6.73 0.12
C GLY A 73 -0.03 -7.31 0.83
N LEU A 74 -0.41 -8.55 0.50
CA LEU A 74 -1.56 -9.20 1.15
C LEU A 74 -1.37 -9.30 2.67
N LYS A 75 -0.20 -9.74 3.13
CA LYS A 75 0.11 -9.81 4.58
C LYS A 75 -0.04 -8.46 5.26
N LYS A 76 0.33 -7.37 4.59
CA LYS A 76 0.14 -6.00 5.11
C LYS A 76 -1.34 -5.64 5.22
N VAL A 77 -2.14 -5.97 4.20
CA VAL A 77 -3.61 -5.78 4.20
C VAL A 77 -4.24 -6.52 5.37
N GLN A 78 -4.00 -7.82 5.50
CA GLN A 78 -4.54 -8.67 6.57
C GLN A 78 -4.19 -8.12 7.95
N LYS A 79 -2.98 -7.60 8.13
CA LYS A 79 -2.52 -7.10 9.43
C LYS A 79 -3.03 -5.69 9.78
N ARG A 80 -3.41 -4.87 8.81
CA ARG A 80 -3.63 -3.42 9.04
C ARG A 80 -4.88 -2.81 8.45
N TYR A 81 -5.41 -3.38 7.38
CA TYR A 81 -6.44 -2.73 6.56
C TYR A 81 -7.70 -3.58 6.40
N GLU A 82 -7.74 -4.81 6.93
CA GLU A 82 -8.99 -5.55 7.08
C GLU A 82 -9.99 -4.80 7.97
N TRP A 83 -11.27 -4.91 7.63
CA TRP A 83 -12.33 -4.17 8.30
C TRP A 83 -12.44 -4.55 9.78
N GLU A 84 -12.24 -5.82 10.11
CA GLU A 84 -12.19 -6.33 11.48
C GLU A 84 -11.10 -5.61 12.27
N VAL A 85 -9.87 -5.54 11.72
CA VAL A 85 -8.73 -4.90 12.37
C VAL A 85 -8.95 -3.40 12.55
N VAL A 86 -9.50 -2.72 11.54
CA VAL A 86 -9.78 -1.28 11.60
C VAL A 86 -10.91 -1.00 12.59
N GLY A 87 -11.96 -1.81 12.58
CA GLY A 87 -13.10 -1.71 13.47
C GLY A 87 -12.73 -1.90 14.94
N GLU A 88 -11.91 -2.91 15.25
CA GLU A 88 -11.39 -3.16 16.59
C GLU A 88 -10.61 -1.95 17.12
N ARG A 89 -9.65 -1.42 16.35
CA ARG A 89 -8.87 -0.25 16.75
C ARG A 89 -9.73 0.99 16.97
N LEU A 90 -10.74 1.19 16.13
CA LEU A 90 -11.66 2.31 16.27
C LEU A 90 -12.53 2.15 17.52
N GLY A 91 -12.99 0.93 17.81
CA GLY A 91 -13.73 0.59 19.03
C GLY A 91 -12.91 0.85 20.30
N GLU A 92 -11.65 0.37 20.33
CA GLU A 92 -10.72 0.62 21.43
C GLU A 92 -10.50 2.12 21.68
N LEU A 93 -10.34 2.91 20.61
CA LEU A 93 -10.17 4.36 20.72
C LEU A 93 -11.41 5.01 21.36
N PHE A 94 -12.61 4.67 20.89
CA PHE A 94 -13.84 5.19 21.49
C PHE A 94 -13.97 4.78 22.95
N GLU A 95 -13.76 3.51 23.28
CA GLU A 95 -13.82 3.06 24.68
C GLU A 95 -12.86 3.81 25.59
N ASN A 96 -11.63 4.06 25.14
CA ASN A 96 -10.62 4.77 25.92
C ASN A 96 -11.03 6.24 26.15
N GLU A 97 -11.50 6.93 25.11
CA GLU A 97 -11.94 8.33 25.22
C GLU A 97 -13.21 8.49 26.09
N PHE A 98 -14.14 7.53 26.03
CA PHE A 98 -15.35 7.53 26.85
C PHE A 98 -15.08 7.12 28.31
N LYS A 99 -14.07 6.29 28.59
CA LYS A 99 -13.63 5.95 29.96
C LYS A 99 -12.88 7.09 30.66
N VAL A 100 -12.18 7.95 29.93
CA VAL A 100 -11.42 9.09 30.50
C VAL A 100 -12.32 10.28 30.87
N LYS A 101 -13.56 10.33 30.37
CA LYS A 101 -14.53 11.42 30.63
C LYS A 101 -15.51 11.17 31.77
N ASN A 102 -15.41 10.04 32.48
CA ASN A 102 -16.15 9.75 33.72
C ASN A 102 -15.18 9.59 34.89
#